data_AF-A0A251PRE2-F1
#
_entry.id   AF-A0A251PRE2-F1
#
_cell.length_a   1.000
_cell.length_b   1.000
_cell.length_c   1.000
_cell.angle_alpha   90.00
_cell.angle_beta   90.00
_cell.angle_gamma   90.00
#
_symmetry.space_group_name_H-M   'P 1'
#
loop_
_entity.id
_entity.type
_entity.pdbx_description
1 polymer ?
#
loop_
_entity_poly.entity_id
_entity_poly.type
_entity_poly.pdbx_seq_one_letter_code
_entity_poly.pdbx_strand_id
1 'polypeptide(L)'
;MKPHQIKPICISSLLFFLLLFSHYSTAVEAQEVGKYNEINYIHTYSFFLLFFFVEKEKNLINHMHVYIVHIAEDEREFDYLQGSRKGPKQWGEMKKEWAACKNGVMQSPIDLSSQRVKLIPNLGKLNTTYKPCNATVKNRGHDISLTRDVKSMTDQKAKRNMGMIDPRKIKIGGKNYYRYMGSLTVPPCTEVVIWTIDRKIRTVSTDQVKLFRFAVHDYAEMNAGPVQPLNLREIQVYDRNARSTNNQQRV
;
A
#
# COMPACT_ATOMS: atom_id res chain seq x y z
N MET A 1 13.74 -33.03 -26.58
CA MET A 1 13.26 -32.60 -25.25
C MET A 1 14.39 -32.80 -24.23
N LYS A 2 14.74 -31.71 -23.52
CA LYS A 2 15.74 -31.57 -22.41
C LYS A 2 17.25 -31.63 -22.78
N PRO A 3 18.15 -30.99 -22.01
CA PRO A 3 18.12 -29.58 -21.57
C PRO A 3 19.50 -28.88 -21.66
N HIS A 4 19.50 -27.55 -21.70
CA HIS A 4 20.65 -26.73 -21.33
C HIS A 4 21.01 -26.96 -19.85
N GLN A 5 22.27 -27.28 -19.58
CA GLN A 5 22.85 -27.19 -18.24
C GLN A 5 23.61 -25.87 -18.10
N ILE A 6 23.15 -25.03 -17.18
CA ILE A 6 23.89 -23.86 -16.69
C ILE A 6 24.87 -24.37 -15.62
N LYS A 7 26.16 -24.14 -15.83
CA LYS A 7 27.23 -24.42 -14.85
C LYS A 7 27.33 -23.29 -13.81
N PRO A 8 27.80 -23.59 -12.58
CA PRO A 8 27.83 -22.64 -11.47
C PRO A 8 28.89 -21.55 -11.68
N ILE A 9 28.53 -20.31 -11.33
CA ILE A 9 29.46 -19.17 -11.27
C ILE A 9 30.33 -19.36 -10.02
N CYS A 10 31.64 -19.41 -10.24
CA CYS A 10 32.67 -19.63 -9.24
C CYS A 10 32.87 -18.37 -8.38
N ILE A 11 32.92 -18.53 -7.06
CA ILE A 11 33.05 -17.50 -6.00
C ILE A 11 34.43 -16.79 -6.02
N SER A 12 35.26 -16.96 -7.06
CA SER A 12 36.63 -16.43 -7.08
C SER A 12 36.76 -14.95 -7.44
N SER A 13 35.72 -14.28 -7.94
CA SER A 13 35.82 -12.87 -8.35
C SER A 13 35.50 -11.85 -7.25
N LEU A 14 34.86 -12.24 -6.13
CA LEU A 14 34.50 -11.28 -5.07
C LEU A 14 35.68 -10.94 -4.14
N LEU A 15 36.63 -11.87 -3.98
CA LEU A 15 37.83 -11.66 -3.16
C LEU A 15 38.89 -10.76 -3.84
N PHE A 16 38.85 -10.63 -5.17
CA PHE A 16 39.78 -9.76 -5.90
C PHE A 16 39.41 -8.27 -5.79
N PHE A 17 38.10 -7.98 -5.65
CA PHE A 17 37.61 -6.59 -5.55
C PHE A 17 37.83 -5.97 -4.16
N LEU A 18 37.81 -6.75 -3.09
CA LEU A 18 38.06 -6.23 -1.74
C LEU A 18 39.54 -5.93 -1.46
N LEU A 19 40.48 -6.60 -2.14
CA LEU A 19 41.92 -6.34 -1.99
C LEU A 19 42.36 -5.05 -2.71
N LEU A 20 41.71 -4.68 -3.82
CA LEU A 20 42.02 -3.45 -4.56
C LEU A 20 41.59 -2.18 -3.80
N PHE A 21 40.49 -2.23 -3.04
CA PHE A 21 40.07 -1.10 -2.20
C PHE A 21 41.01 -0.86 -1.01
N SER A 22 41.65 -1.91 -0.47
CA SER A 22 42.59 -1.77 0.64
C SER A 22 43.92 -1.13 0.24
N HIS A 23 44.32 -1.22 -1.03
CA HIS A 23 45.58 -0.65 -1.53
C HIS A 23 45.43 0.78 -2.06
N TYR A 24 44.20 1.23 -2.32
CA TYR A 24 43.95 2.59 -2.81
C TYR A 24 43.99 3.64 -1.67
N SER A 25 43.58 3.26 -0.45
CA SER A 25 43.56 4.20 0.69
C SER A 25 44.95 4.58 1.23
N THR A 26 45.99 3.76 1.01
CA THR A 26 47.36 4.07 1.47
C THR A 26 48.16 4.96 0.50
N ALA A 27 47.67 5.18 -0.72
CA ALA A 27 48.36 5.98 -1.72
C ALA A 27 48.06 7.49 -1.65
N VAL A 28 47.06 7.91 -0.87
CA VAL A 28 46.60 9.32 -0.84
C VAL A 28 47.35 10.18 0.18
N GLU A 29 48.06 9.60 1.15
CA GLU A 29 48.80 10.36 2.19
C GLU A 29 50.26 10.69 1.87
N ALA A 30 50.77 10.31 0.69
CA ALA A 30 52.19 10.48 0.36
C ALA A 30 52.42 11.17 -0.98
N GLN A 31 51.97 12.42 -1.16
CA GLN A 31 52.63 13.39 -2.06
C GLN A 31 52.03 14.80 -1.95
N GLU A 32 52.32 15.49 -0.85
CA GLU A 32 52.54 16.93 -0.89
C GLU A 32 54.02 17.21 -1.20
N VAL A 33 54.27 18.30 -1.93
CA VAL A 33 55.56 18.91 -2.30
C VAL A 33 56.23 18.33 -3.56
N GLY A 34 56.20 19.15 -4.61
CA GLY A 34 56.51 18.77 -5.99
C GLY A 34 57.99 18.67 -6.37
N LYS A 35 58.23 18.10 -7.56
CA LYS A 35 58.97 18.73 -8.67
C LYS A 35 59.07 17.77 -9.89
N TYR A 36 58.74 18.34 -11.05
CA TYR A 36 59.22 18.10 -12.43
C TYR A 36 59.09 16.73 -13.12
N ASN A 37 58.22 16.75 -14.14
CA ASN A 37 58.45 16.42 -15.56
C ASN A 37 59.13 15.10 -15.94
N GLU A 38 58.32 14.09 -16.26
CA GLU A 38 58.32 13.37 -17.55
C GLU A 38 57.28 12.23 -17.49
N ILE A 39 55.98 12.50 -17.68
CA ILE A 39 54.99 11.41 -17.86
C ILE A 39 53.82 11.86 -18.76
N ASN A 40 54.06 12.15 -20.04
CA ASN A 40 53.02 12.63 -20.95
C ASN A 40 52.57 11.66 -22.06
N TYR A 41 52.85 10.35 -21.93
CA TYR A 41 52.25 9.35 -22.83
C TYR A 41 51.57 8.16 -22.12
N ILE A 42 51.91 7.90 -20.85
CA ILE A 42 51.33 6.78 -20.07
C ILE A 42 50.10 7.24 -19.27
N HIS A 43 50.05 8.49 -18.81
CA HIS A 43 48.88 8.99 -18.08
C HIS A 43 47.65 9.20 -18.95
N THR A 44 47.78 9.57 -20.23
CA THR A 44 46.62 9.77 -21.11
C THR A 44 45.95 8.45 -21.49
N TYR A 45 46.72 7.41 -21.83
CA TYR A 45 46.17 6.07 -22.08
C TYR A 45 45.57 5.43 -20.82
N SER A 46 46.21 5.63 -19.66
CA SER A 46 45.68 5.15 -18.38
C SER A 46 44.39 5.88 -18.00
N PHE A 47 44.30 7.20 -18.20
CA PHE A 47 43.09 7.98 -17.91
C PHE A 47 41.95 7.67 -18.88
N PHE A 48 42.23 7.45 -20.18
CA PHE A 48 41.23 7.03 -21.16
C PHE A 48 40.74 5.61 -20.90
N LEU A 49 41.62 4.67 -20.52
CA LEU A 49 41.21 3.33 -20.11
C LEU A 49 40.40 3.37 -18.82
N LEU A 50 40.76 4.21 -17.85
CA LEU A 50 39.99 4.42 -16.62
C LEU A 50 38.62 5.06 -16.92
N PHE A 51 38.53 6.00 -17.88
CA PHE A 51 37.25 6.61 -18.28
C PHE A 51 36.36 5.60 -19.01
N PHE A 52 36.90 4.79 -19.92
CA PHE A 52 36.17 3.68 -20.55
C PHE A 52 35.78 2.59 -19.55
N PHE A 53 36.61 2.33 -18.53
CA PHE A 53 36.30 1.38 -17.46
C PHE A 53 35.21 1.92 -16.53
N VAL A 54 35.26 3.21 -16.16
CA VAL A 54 34.24 3.92 -15.38
C VAL A 54 32.94 4.08 -16.19
N GLU A 55 33.00 4.25 -17.50
CA GLU A 55 31.82 4.39 -18.37
C GLU A 55 31.20 3.02 -18.69
N LYS A 56 32.01 1.96 -18.81
CA LYS A 56 31.53 0.56 -18.80
C LYS A 56 30.99 0.15 -17.44
N GLU A 57 31.58 0.57 -16.33
CA GLU A 57 31.06 0.32 -14.98
C GLU A 57 29.81 1.15 -14.71
N LYS A 58 29.68 2.40 -15.17
CA LYS A 58 28.41 3.14 -15.10
C LYS A 58 27.31 2.47 -15.90
N ASN A 59 27.63 1.91 -17.06
CA ASN A 59 26.69 1.09 -17.82
C ASN A 59 26.42 -0.24 -17.12
N LEU A 60 27.41 -0.90 -16.50
CA LEU A 60 27.22 -2.15 -15.77
C LEU A 60 26.47 -1.93 -14.45
N ILE A 61 26.69 -0.81 -13.76
CA ILE A 61 25.99 -0.35 -12.57
C ILE A 61 24.59 0.06 -12.97
N ASN A 62 24.37 0.83 -14.04
CA ASN A 62 23.01 1.11 -14.53
C ASN A 62 22.31 -0.16 -14.97
N HIS A 63 23.00 -1.07 -15.67
CA HIS A 63 22.43 -2.33 -16.13
C HIS A 63 22.18 -3.29 -14.96
N MET A 64 23.01 -3.26 -13.91
CA MET A 64 22.87 -4.01 -12.66
C MET A 64 21.84 -3.36 -11.74
N HIS A 65 21.66 -2.05 -11.74
CA HIS A 65 20.60 -1.33 -11.03
C HIS A 65 19.27 -1.59 -11.73
N VAL A 66 19.23 -1.56 -13.06
CA VAL A 66 18.10 -1.99 -13.89
C VAL A 66 17.85 -3.49 -13.67
N TYR A 67 18.88 -4.34 -13.60
CA TYR A 67 18.73 -5.77 -13.34
C TYR A 67 18.21 -6.04 -11.91
N ILE A 68 18.74 -5.36 -10.89
CA ILE A 68 18.27 -5.48 -9.49
C ILE A 68 16.82 -5.00 -9.38
N VAL A 69 16.45 -3.92 -10.07
CA VAL A 69 15.06 -3.43 -10.18
C VAL A 69 14.15 -4.42 -10.91
N HIS A 70 14.67 -5.18 -11.89
CA HIS A 70 13.91 -6.22 -12.60
C HIS A 70 13.89 -7.58 -11.87
N ILE A 71 14.86 -7.87 -10.99
CA ILE A 71 14.97 -9.15 -10.25
C ILE A 71 14.27 -9.10 -8.89
N ALA A 72 13.98 -7.91 -8.36
CA ALA A 72 12.91 -7.80 -7.38
C ALA A 72 11.57 -7.98 -8.12
N GLU A 73 11.20 -9.23 -8.42
CA GLU A 73 9.84 -9.54 -8.82
C GLU A 73 8.93 -8.93 -7.76
N ASP A 74 8.20 -7.93 -8.20
CA ASP A 74 7.31 -7.18 -7.34
C ASP A 74 6.14 -8.09 -6.94
N GLU A 75 6.30 -8.76 -5.80
CA GLU A 75 5.33 -9.67 -5.18
C GLU A 75 3.98 -8.99 -4.88
N ARG A 76 3.84 -7.67 -5.05
CA ARG A 76 2.58 -6.95 -4.80
C ARG A 76 1.53 -7.36 -5.84
N GLU A 77 0.39 -7.85 -5.36
CA GLU A 77 -0.70 -8.24 -6.26
C GLU A 77 -1.44 -7.04 -6.87
N PHE A 78 -1.50 -5.91 -6.15
CA PHE A 78 -2.12 -4.65 -6.59
C PHE A 78 -1.50 -3.44 -5.85
N ASP A 79 -1.72 -2.23 -6.38
CA ASP A 79 -1.34 -0.97 -5.73
C ASP A 79 -2.43 0.11 -5.83
N TYR A 80 -2.20 1.28 -5.20
CA TYR A 80 -3.09 2.45 -5.25
C TYR A 80 -2.58 3.57 -6.17
N LEU A 81 -1.48 3.35 -6.89
CA LEU A 81 -0.83 4.39 -7.66
C LEU A 81 -1.64 4.72 -8.93
N GLN A 82 -1.91 6.00 -9.14
CA GLN A 82 -2.66 6.45 -10.31
C GLN A 82 -1.81 6.23 -11.59
N GLY A 83 -2.39 5.55 -12.58
CA GLY A 83 -1.70 5.24 -13.85
C GLY A 83 -0.79 4.01 -13.80
N SER A 84 -0.59 3.39 -12.65
CA SER A 84 0.12 2.11 -12.54
C SER A 84 -0.64 0.99 -13.26
N ARG A 85 0.11 0.03 -13.82
CA ARG A 85 -0.45 -1.23 -14.37
C ARG A 85 -1.12 -2.09 -13.30
N LYS A 86 -0.78 -1.89 -12.03
CA LYS A 86 -1.37 -2.56 -10.86
C LYS A 86 -2.32 -1.65 -10.06
N GLY A 87 -2.60 -0.44 -10.58
CA GLY A 87 -3.40 0.56 -9.90
C GLY A 87 -4.91 0.36 -10.02
N PRO A 88 -5.73 1.18 -9.32
CA PRO A 88 -7.17 0.97 -9.20
C PRO A 88 -7.94 0.89 -10.50
N LYS A 89 -7.49 1.61 -11.54
CA LYS A 89 -8.11 1.56 -12.88
C LYS A 89 -7.93 0.22 -13.60
N GLN A 90 -6.92 -0.56 -13.20
CA GLN A 90 -6.53 -1.80 -13.86
C GLN A 90 -6.97 -3.06 -13.11
N TRP A 91 -7.37 -2.96 -11.83
CA TRP A 91 -7.69 -4.11 -10.99
C TRP A 91 -8.63 -5.12 -11.66
N GLY A 92 -9.68 -4.65 -12.34
CA GLY A 92 -10.64 -5.54 -13.00
C GLY A 92 -10.13 -6.28 -14.24
N GLU A 93 -8.98 -5.88 -14.79
CA GLU A 93 -8.33 -6.52 -15.94
C GLU A 93 -7.21 -7.47 -15.52
N MET A 94 -6.73 -7.37 -14.27
CA MET A 94 -5.57 -8.12 -13.79
C MET A 94 -5.88 -9.59 -13.52
N LYS A 95 -7.07 -9.89 -12.98
CA LYS A 95 -7.51 -11.25 -12.65
C LYS A 95 -9.00 -11.41 -12.95
N LYS A 96 -9.39 -12.61 -13.37
CA LYS A 96 -10.80 -12.92 -13.72
C LYS A 96 -11.72 -12.72 -12.51
N GLU A 97 -11.28 -13.14 -11.33
CA GLU A 97 -11.97 -12.97 -10.06
C GLU A 97 -12.13 -11.51 -9.62
N TRP A 98 -11.38 -10.58 -10.22
CA TRP A 98 -11.44 -9.15 -9.91
C TRP A 98 -12.30 -8.36 -10.90
N ALA A 99 -12.94 -9.03 -11.87
CA ALA A 99 -13.74 -8.38 -12.91
C ALA A 99 -14.80 -7.42 -12.37
N ALA A 100 -15.31 -7.64 -11.16
CA ALA A 100 -16.26 -6.74 -10.50
C ALA A 100 -15.68 -5.33 -10.27
N CYS A 101 -14.36 -5.18 -10.10
CA CYS A 101 -13.70 -3.88 -9.95
C CYS A 101 -13.88 -2.98 -11.18
N LYS A 102 -14.12 -3.56 -12.37
CA LYS A 102 -14.34 -2.83 -13.63
C LYS A 102 -15.81 -2.84 -14.05
N ASN A 103 -16.47 -3.99 -13.94
CA ASN A 103 -17.81 -4.20 -14.50
C ASN A 103 -18.94 -3.97 -13.49
N GLY A 104 -18.62 -3.84 -12.20
CA GLY A 104 -19.59 -3.65 -11.15
C GLY A 104 -20.29 -2.29 -11.21
N VAL A 105 -21.61 -2.28 -10.96
CA VAL A 105 -22.44 -1.06 -10.94
C VAL A 105 -22.76 -0.57 -9.52
N MET A 106 -22.37 -1.34 -8.51
CA MET A 106 -22.55 -1.03 -7.09
C MET A 106 -21.20 -0.92 -6.37
N GLN A 107 -20.20 -0.34 -7.03
CA GLN A 107 -18.86 -0.19 -6.48
C GLN A 107 -18.77 0.87 -5.37
N SER A 108 -17.82 0.68 -4.45
CA SER A 108 -17.51 1.58 -3.33
C SER A 108 -16.05 2.07 -3.40
N PRO A 109 -15.71 3.23 -2.82
CA PRO A 109 -16.58 4.17 -2.08
C PRO A 109 -17.44 5.04 -3.01
N ILE A 110 -18.48 5.68 -2.47
CA ILE A 110 -19.32 6.66 -3.19
C ILE A 110 -19.32 8.01 -2.49
N ASP A 111 -19.66 9.06 -3.23
CA ASP A 111 -19.95 10.36 -2.65
C ASP A 111 -21.32 10.34 -1.93
N LEU A 112 -21.31 10.72 -0.66
CA LEU A 112 -22.49 10.81 0.20
C LEU A 112 -23.15 12.20 0.18
N SER A 113 -22.55 13.17 -0.52
CA SER A 113 -23.12 14.52 -0.68
C SER A 113 -24.31 14.57 -1.66
N SER A 114 -24.62 13.44 -2.31
CA SER A 114 -25.65 13.35 -3.35
C SER A 114 -27.04 13.78 -2.84
N GLN A 115 -27.76 14.52 -3.68
CA GLN A 115 -29.16 14.90 -3.45
C GLN A 115 -30.13 13.71 -3.36
N ARG A 116 -29.69 12.49 -3.70
CA ARG A 116 -30.50 11.25 -3.67
C ARG A 116 -30.50 10.53 -2.32
N VAL A 117 -30.34 11.28 -1.24
CA VAL A 117 -30.43 10.76 0.12
C VAL A 117 -31.89 10.71 0.55
N LYS A 118 -32.41 9.51 0.81
CA LYS A 118 -33.76 9.30 1.36
C LYS A 118 -33.70 9.12 2.86
N LEU A 119 -34.40 9.98 3.59
CA LEU A 119 -34.62 9.81 5.02
C LEU A 119 -35.53 8.61 5.26
N ILE A 120 -35.03 7.61 5.98
CA ILE A 120 -35.81 6.45 6.40
C ILE A 120 -35.86 6.43 7.92
N PRO A 121 -36.91 7.02 8.52
CA PRO A 121 -37.03 7.10 9.97
C PRO A 121 -37.03 5.71 10.60
N ASN A 122 -37.56 4.68 9.94
CA ASN A 122 -37.80 3.37 10.54
C ASN A 122 -36.59 2.42 10.57
N LEU A 123 -35.41 2.80 10.06
CA LEU A 123 -34.21 1.95 10.08
C LEU A 123 -33.74 1.58 11.51
N GLY A 124 -34.04 2.45 12.49
CA GLY A 124 -33.72 2.21 13.88
C GLY A 124 -32.26 2.49 14.21
N LYS A 125 -31.96 2.52 15.51
CA LYS A 125 -30.60 2.72 15.98
C LYS A 125 -29.75 1.50 15.62
N LEU A 126 -28.50 1.72 15.24
CA LEU A 126 -27.54 0.63 15.06
C LEU A 126 -27.36 -0.11 16.40
N ASN A 127 -27.78 -1.38 16.44
CA ASN A 127 -27.59 -2.23 17.61
C ASN A 127 -26.18 -2.84 17.56
N THR A 128 -25.33 -2.44 18.51
CA THR A 128 -23.95 -2.95 18.61
C THR A 128 -23.79 -3.72 19.91
N THR A 129 -23.53 -5.02 19.82
CA THR A 129 -23.33 -5.91 20.98
C THR A 129 -21.85 -6.32 21.14
N TYR A 130 -20.93 -5.43 20.76
CA TYR A 130 -19.50 -5.70 20.80
C TYR A 130 -19.02 -6.05 22.21
N LYS A 131 -18.20 -7.11 22.31
CA LYS A 131 -17.51 -7.51 23.53
C LYS A 131 -16.00 -7.35 23.37
N PRO A 132 -15.28 -7.06 24.46
CA PRO A 132 -13.83 -7.14 24.49
C PRO A 132 -13.34 -8.52 24.02
N CYS A 133 -12.23 -8.55 23.30
CA CYS A 133 -11.62 -9.78 22.81
C CYS A 133 -10.11 -9.60 22.62
N ASN A 134 -9.37 -10.69 22.70
CA ASN A 134 -7.98 -10.68 22.25
C ASN A 134 -7.92 -10.37 20.76
N ALA A 135 -6.96 -9.55 20.36
CA ALA A 135 -6.83 -9.13 18.98
C ALA A 135 -5.39 -9.15 18.50
N THR A 136 -5.21 -9.52 17.23
CA THR A 136 -3.93 -9.48 16.53
C THR A 136 -3.98 -8.42 15.46
N VAL A 137 -2.97 -7.55 15.44
CA VAL A 137 -2.74 -6.62 14.34
C VAL A 137 -1.89 -7.32 13.29
N LYS A 138 -2.33 -7.26 12.03
CA LYS A 138 -1.61 -7.71 10.85
C LYS A 138 -1.39 -6.52 9.92
N ASN A 139 -0.14 -6.31 9.53
CA ASN A 139 0.16 -5.47 8.37
C ASN A 139 0.03 -6.32 7.10
N ARG A 140 -0.83 -5.89 6.17
CA ARG A 140 -1.07 -6.58 4.89
C ARG A 140 -0.31 -5.95 3.72
N GLY A 141 0.61 -5.02 4.02
CA GLY A 141 1.30 -4.18 3.04
C GLY A 141 0.44 -3.01 2.58
N HIS A 142 -0.83 -3.26 2.23
CA HIS A 142 -1.75 -2.24 1.74
C HIS A 142 -2.65 -1.58 2.82
N ASP A 143 -2.74 -2.20 4.01
CA ASP A 143 -3.39 -1.64 5.19
C ASP A 143 -2.99 -2.38 6.49
N ILE A 144 -3.48 -1.86 7.62
CA ILE A 144 -3.31 -2.45 8.95
C ILE A 144 -4.66 -3.01 9.41
N SER A 145 -4.74 -4.32 9.61
CA SER A 145 -5.96 -5.03 9.96
C SER A 145 -5.92 -5.55 11.41
N LEU A 146 -7.04 -5.48 12.12
CA LEU A 146 -7.23 -6.04 13.45
C LEU A 146 -8.15 -7.28 13.37
N THR A 147 -7.70 -8.42 13.87
CA THR A 147 -8.43 -9.70 13.79
C THR A 147 -8.61 -10.34 15.17
N ARG A 148 -9.73 -11.05 15.38
CA ARG A 148 -10.11 -11.65 16.68
C ARG A 148 -9.45 -13.00 16.98
N ASP A 149 -8.86 -13.68 16.00
CA ASP A 149 -8.33 -15.05 16.19
C ASP A 149 -7.09 -15.35 15.36
N VAL A 150 -6.17 -16.06 16.01
CA VAL A 150 -4.84 -16.49 15.55
C VAL A 150 -4.92 -17.74 14.66
N LYS A 151 -6.08 -18.16 14.14
CA LYS A 151 -6.20 -19.42 13.35
C LYS A 151 -6.08 -19.28 11.82
N SER A 152 -5.99 -18.05 11.29
CA SER A 152 -5.67 -17.84 9.86
C SER A 152 -4.20 -17.43 9.70
N MET A 153 -3.29 -18.41 9.63
CA MET A 153 -1.85 -18.12 9.73
C MET A 153 -0.98 -18.88 8.74
N THR A 154 -0.71 -18.25 7.60
CA THR A 154 0.43 -18.60 6.75
C THR A 154 1.57 -17.58 6.87
N ASP A 155 1.30 -16.29 7.16
CA ASP A 155 2.38 -15.29 7.32
C ASP A 155 2.62 -14.88 8.77
N GLN A 156 3.79 -15.18 9.32
CA GLN A 156 4.22 -14.75 10.66
C GLN A 156 4.95 -13.39 10.66
N LYS A 157 5.42 -12.91 9.50
CA LYS A 157 6.45 -11.85 9.42
C LYS A 157 5.99 -10.42 9.81
N ALA A 158 4.68 -10.17 9.96
CA ALA A 158 4.15 -8.83 10.25
C ALA A 158 2.92 -8.82 11.18
N LYS A 159 2.93 -9.67 12.21
CA LYS A 159 1.85 -9.79 13.21
C LYS A 159 2.31 -9.36 14.59
N ARG A 160 1.45 -8.65 15.32
CA ARG A 160 1.65 -8.32 16.74
C ARG A 160 0.37 -8.57 17.53
N ASN A 161 0.51 -9.26 18.65
CA ASN A 161 -0.58 -9.45 19.60
C ASN A 161 -0.81 -8.14 20.37
N MET A 162 -2.03 -7.61 20.32
CA MET A 162 -2.41 -6.37 21.01
C MET A 162 -3.06 -6.63 22.38
N GLY A 163 -3.23 -7.90 22.76
CA GLY A 163 -3.97 -8.30 23.94
C GLY A 163 -5.46 -7.99 23.80
N MET A 164 -6.09 -7.72 24.94
CA MET A 164 -7.53 -7.46 25.04
C MET A 164 -7.87 -6.07 24.50
N ILE A 165 -8.61 -6.02 23.39
CA ILE A 165 -9.14 -4.79 22.81
C ILE A 165 -10.65 -4.74 23.02
N ASP A 166 -11.15 -3.57 23.44
CA ASP A 166 -12.58 -3.30 23.58
C ASP A 166 -13.08 -2.38 22.44
N PRO A 167 -13.79 -2.92 21.43
CA PRO A 167 -14.31 -2.12 20.31
C PRO A 167 -15.30 -1.04 20.74
N ARG A 168 -15.91 -1.14 21.93
CA ARG A 168 -16.85 -0.13 22.44
C ARG A 168 -16.14 1.22 22.70
N LYS A 169 -14.80 1.21 22.89
CA LYS A 169 -13.99 2.44 23.01
C LYS A 169 -13.97 3.27 21.73
N ILE A 170 -14.18 2.63 20.56
CA ILE A 170 -14.34 3.33 19.28
C ILE A 170 -15.70 4.04 19.25
N LYS A 171 -16.60 3.85 20.23
CA LYS A 171 -17.92 4.50 20.37
C LYS A 171 -18.81 4.44 19.12
N ILE A 172 -18.63 3.45 18.24
CA ILE A 172 -19.44 3.23 17.02
C ILE A 172 -20.90 2.96 17.43
N GLY A 173 -21.87 3.39 16.62
CA GLY A 173 -23.30 3.25 16.94
C GLY A 173 -24.00 4.60 17.13
N GLY A 174 -23.63 5.57 16.30
CA GLY A 174 -24.26 6.87 16.23
C GLY A 174 -25.78 6.79 16.05
N LYS A 175 -26.46 7.83 16.51
CA LYS A 175 -27.91 7.98 16.33
C LYS A 175 -28.29 8.30 14.88
N ASN A 176 -27.31 8.70 14.06
CA ASN A 176 -27.50 9.13 12.69
C ASN A 176 -26.44 8.48 11.79
N TYR A 177 -26.85 7.85 10.68
CA TYR A 177 -25.93 7.16 9.77
C TYR A 177 -26.46 7.11 8.34
N TYR A 178 -25.56 7.01 7.37
CA TYR A 178 -25.88 6.65 5.99
C TYR A 178 -25.82 5.14 5.81
N ARG A 179 -26.65 4.63 4.90
CA ARG A 179 -26.75 3.21 4.58
C ARG A 179 -26.94 3.04 3.07
N TYR A 180 -26.10 2.23 2.44
CA TYR A 180 -26.22 1.94 1.01
C TYR A 180 -25.65 0.54 0.69
N MET A 181 -26.02 0.00 -0.47
CA MET A 181 -25.45 -1.23 -1.02
C MET A 181 -24.22 -0.89 -1.87
N GLY A 182 -23.10 -1.52 -1.58
CA GLY A 182 -21.82 -1.23 -2.20
C GLY A 182 -20.98 -2.48 -2.45
N SER A 183 -19.67 -2.29 -2.53
CA SER A 183 -18.69 -3.36 -2.72
C SER A 183 -17.55 -3.29 -1.68
N LEU A 184 -16.66 -4.28 -1.75
CA LEU A 184 -15.31 -4.16 -1.17
C LEU A 184 -14.52 -3.07 -1.91
N THR A 185 -13.78 -2.24 -1.19
CA THR A 185 -12.98 -1.12 -1.75
C THR A 185 -11.60 -1.54 -2.25
N VAL A 186 -11.32 -2.84 -2.19
CA VAL A 186 -10.09 -3.49 -2.66
C VAL A 186 -10.49 -4.74 -3.44
N PRO A 187 -9.63 -5.27 -4.33
CA PRO A 187 -9.93 -6.49 -5.05
C PRO A 187 -10.29 -7.64 -4.09
N PRO A 188 -11.29 -8.50 -4.43
CA PRO A 188 -11.96 -8.66 -5.72
C PRO A 188 -13.12 -7.69 -6.02
N CYS A 189 -13.33 -6.65 -5.18
CA CYS A 189 -14.41 -5.67 -5.36
C CYS A 189 -15.83 -6.27 -5.41
N THR A 190 -16.05 -7.38 -4.68
CA THR A 190 -17.33 -8.06 -4.58
C THR A 190 -18.42 -7.11 -4.11
N GLU A 191 -19.56 -7.10 -4.81
CA GLU A 191 -20.72 -6.25 -4.53
C GLU A 191 -21.64 -6.84 -3.46
N VAL A 192 -22.78 -6.18 -3.23
CA VAL A 192 -23.81 -6.59 -2.26
C VAL A 192 -23.32 -6.47 -0.80
N VAL A 193 -22.38 -5.56 -0.56
CA VAL A 193 -21.91 -5.20 0.79
C VAL A 193 -22.79 -4.10 1.36
N ILE A 194 -23.37 -4.33 2.54
CA ILE A 194 -24.14 -3.32 3.25
C ILE A 194 -23.19 -2.33 3.95
N TRP A 195 -23.09 -1.11 3.43
CA TRP A 195 -22.29 -0.05 4.05
C TRP A 195 -23.09 0.72 5.08
N THR A 196 -22.56 0.89 6.28
CA THR A 196 -23.12 1.77 7.33
C THR A 196 -22.08 2.81 7.72
N ILE A 197 -22.34 4.08 7.41
CA ILE A 197 -21.40 5.18 7.68
C ILE A 197 -21.97 6.08 8.77
N ASP A 198 -21.29 6.13 9.92
CA ASP A 198 -21.65 7.03 11.03
C ASP A 198 -21.57 8.48 10.54
N ARG A 199 -22.65 9.26 10.72
CA ARG A 199 -22.70 10.66 10.28
C ARG A 199 -21.88 11.56 11.21
N LYS A 200 -21.57 11.09 12.42
CA LYS A 200 -20.71 11.80 13.37
C LYS A 200 -19.24 11.63 13.01
N ILE A 201 -18.61 12.70 12.55
CA ILE A 201 -17.15 12.76 12.31
C ILE A 201 -16.41 12.66 13.65
N ARG A 202 -15.34 11.87 13.66
CA ARG A 202 -14.45 11.67 14.82
C ARG A 202 -13.08 12.20 14.50
N THR A 203 -12.34 12.51 15.54
CA THR A 203 -10.97 13.00 15.44
C THR A 203 -9.97 11.87 15.69
N VAL A 204 -8.82 11.99 15.04
CA VAL A 204 -7.63 11.16 15.20
C VAL A 204 -6.44 12.13 15.18
N SER A 205 -5.38 11.87 15.93
CA SER A 205 -4.22 12.77 15.89
C SER A 205 -3.46 12.62 14.56
N THR A 206 -2.81 13.68 14.13
CA THR A 206 -1.95 13.66 12.94
C THR A 206 -0.81 12.65 13.09
N ASP A 207 -0.24 12.53 14.28
CA ASP A 207 0.83 11.56 14.55
C ASP A 207 0.35 10.11 14.47
N GLN A 208 -0.88 9.82 14.90
CA GLN A 208 -1.49 8.50 14.70
C GLN A 208 -1.65 8.19 13.20
N VAL A 209 -2.08 9.16 12.39
CA VAL A 209 -2.21 8.98 10.93
C VAL A 209 -0.84 8.74 10.28
N LYS A 210 0.19 9.50 10.69
CA LYS A 210 1.57 9.30 10.21
C LYS A 210 2.06 7.89 10.53
N LEU A 211 1.82 7.38 11.74
CA LEU A 211 2.20 6.01 12.11
C LEU A 211 1.55 4.97 11.19
N PHE A 212 0.28 5.15 10.80
CA PHE A 212 -0.37 4.25 9.85
C PHE A 212 0.26 4.34 8.45
N ARG A 213 0.56 5.55 7.98
CA ARG A 213 1.21 5.77 6.67
C ARG A 213 2.61 5.17 6.60
N PHE A 214 3.40 5.31 7.66
CA PHE A 214 4.73 4.70 7.75
C PHE A 214 4.70 3.18 7.90
N ALA A 215 3.59 2.62 8.39
CA ALA A 215 3.48 1.18 8.59
C ALA A 215 3.18 0.41 7.29
N VAL A 216 2.50 1.04 6.32
CA VAL A 216 2.15 0.39 5.04
C VAL A 216 3.29 0.53 4.02
N HIS A 217 3.20 -0.22 2.92
CA HIS A 217 4.12 -0.06 1.80
C HIS A 217 3.92 1.31 1.13
N ASP A 218 4.98 1.81 0.49
CA ASP A 218 5.03 3.09 -0.23
C ASP A 218 3.85 3.29 -1.20
N TYR A 219 3.51 2.24 -1.96
CA TYR A 219 2.41 2.25 -2.92
C TYR A 219 1.01 2.32 -2.28
N ALA A 220 0.93 2.26 -0.95
CA ALA A 220 -0.29 2.28 -0.16
C ALA A 220 -0.30 3.37 0.92
N GLU A 221 0.65 4.31 0.91
CA GLU A 221 0.63 5.47 1.83
C GLU A 221 -0.70 6.24 1.73
N MET A 222 -1.24 6.31 0.51
CA MET A 222 -2.58 6.80 0.19
C MET A 222 -3.47 5.65 -0.29
N ASN A 223 -3.93 4.81 0.64
CA ASN A 223 -4.72 3.59 0.36
C ASN A 223 -6.23 3.80 0.18
N ALA A 224 -6.66 4.99 -0.25
CA ALA A 224 -8.06 5.25 -0.54
C ALA A 224 -8.36 4.92 -2.02
N GLY A 225 -9.29 4.00 -2.27
CA GLY A 225 -9.81 3.76 -3.62
C GLY A 225 -10.54 5.00 -4.18
N PRO A 226 -10.57 5.18 -5.51
CA PRO A 226 -11.25 6.33 -6.12
C PRO A 226 -12.77 6.26 -5.90
N VAL A 227 -13.41 7.43 -5.81
CA VAL A 227 -14.88 7.54 -5.71
C VAL A 227 -15.53 6.94 -6.95
N GLN A 228 -16.53 6.10 -6.71
CA GLN A 228 -17.26 5.36 -7.73
C GLN A 228 -18.60 6.04 -8.05
N PRO A 229 -19.11 5.91 -9.29
CA PRO A 229 -20.40 6.46 -9.68
C PRO A 229 -21.54 5.89 -8.82
N LEU A 230 -22.45 6.75 -8.38
CA LEU A 230 -23.61 6.32 -7.58
C LEU A 230 -24.56 5.40 -8.39
N ASN A 231 -24.61 5.56 -9.72
CA ASN A 231 -25.50 4.81 -10.63
C ASN A 231 -26.96 4.91 -10.17
N LEU A 232 -27.73 3.82 -10.19
CA LEU A 232 -29.15 3.81 -9.78
C LEU A 232 -29.35 3.57 -8.28
N ARG A 233 -28.28 3.60 -7.48
CA ARG A 233 -28.37 3.33 -6.04
C ARG A 233 -29.01 4.49 -5.29
N GLU A 234 -29.79 4.14 -4.29
CA GLU A 234 -30.31 5.07 -3.30
C GLU A 234 -29.42 5.06 -2.07
N ILE A 235 -29.22 6.23 -1.47
CA ILE A 235 -28.54 6.36 -0.19
C ILE A 235 -29.62 6.58 0.86
N GLN A 236 -29.66 5.71 1.86
CA GLN A 236 -30.59 5.85 2.97
C GLN A 236 -29.91 6.64 4.09
N VAL A 237 -30.63 7.55 4.73
CA VAL A 237 -30.18 8.19 5.96
C VAL A 237 -31.14 7.86 7.09
N TYR A 238 -30.57 7.41 8.21
CA TYR A 238 -31.27 7.36 9.48
C TYR A 238 -30.90 8.62 10.27
N ASP A 239 -31.89 9.35 10.73
CA ASP A 239 -31.73 10.47 11.66
C ASP A 239 -32.72 10.30 12.81
N ARG A 240 -32.22 10.16 14.04
CA ARG A 240 -33.07 10.00 15.23
C ARG A 240 -33.98 11.21 15.43
N ASN A 241 -33.49 12.41 15.13
CA ASN A 241 -34.22 13.65 15.44
C ASN A 241 -35.36 13.90 14.45
N ALA A 242 -35.28 13.35 13.23
CA ALA A 242 -36.35 13.47 12.25
C ALA A 242 -37.60 12.63 12.59
N ARG A 243 -37.49 11.67 13.53
CA ARG A 243 -38.68 11.00 14.11
C ARG A 243 -39.50 11.92 15.00
N SER A 244 -38.86 12.88 15.67
CA SER A 244 -39.50 13.76 16.65
C SER A 244 -40.43 14.78 15.99
N THR A 245 -40.05 15.28 14.81
CA THR A 245 -40.81 16.31 14.07
C THR A 245 -42.10 15.79 13.44
N ASN A 246 -42.12 14.54 12.96
CA ASN A 246 -43.33 13.96 12.35
C ASN A 246 -44.44 13.64 13.35
N ASN A 247 -44.12 13.52 14.64
CA ASN A 247 -45.12 13.29 15.70
C ASN A 247 -45.72 14.60 16.26
N GLN A 248 -45.17 15.76 15.92
CA GLN A 248 -45.72 17.07 16.32
C GLN A 248 -46.67 17.69 15.29
N GLN A 249 -46.83 17.07 14.11
CA GLN A 249 -47.78 17.50 13.06
C GLN A 249 -49.04 16.63 12.99
N ARG A 250 -49.29 15.77 13.99
CA ARG A 250 -50.45 14.87 14.08
C ARG A 250 -51.29 15.07 15.36
N VAL A 251 -51.19 16.25 15.99
CA VAL A 251 -52.04 16.65 17.13
C VAL A 251 -52.78 17.91 16.75
#